data_AF-A0A7X5UUU8-F1
#
_entry.id   AF-A0A7X5UUU8-F1
#
_cell.length_a   1.000
_cell.length_b   1.000
_cell.length_c   1.000
_cell.angle_alpha   90.00
_cell.angle_beta   90.00
_cell.angle_gamma   90.00
#
_symmetry.space_group_name_H-M   'P 1'
#
loop_
_entity.id
_entity.type
_entity.pdbx_description
1 polymer ?
#
loop_
_entity_poly.entity_id
_entity_poly.type
_entity_poly.pdbx_seq_one_letter_code
_entity_poly.pdbx_strand_id
1 'polypeptide(L)' 'MNAFSPTAPSQNPRPVLPYTEEPDPEQRRRAVRAVASAAADAEDCAELLDALGLAPEEGRHVPSQRGR' A
#
# COMPACT_ATOMS: atom_id res chain seq x y z
N MET A 1 30.31 -9.62 46.10
CA MET A 1 29.76 -8.34 45.61
C MET A 1 29.70 -8.44 44.08
N ASN A 2 28.58 -8.89 43.50
CA ASN A 2 28.46 -9.08 42.05
C ASN A 2 27.75 -7.87 41.45
N ALA A 3 28.46 -7.13 40.59
CA ALA A 3 27.94 -5.97 39.89
C ALA A 3 27.10 -6.43 38.68
N PHE A 4 25.77 -6.35 38.81
CA PHE A 4 24.89 -6.40 37.66
C PHE A 4 24.87 -5.02 37.02
N SER A 5 25.60 -4.85 35.91
CA SER A 5 25.47 -3.68 35.04
C SER A 5 24.37 -3.96 34.00
N PRO A 6 23.22 -3.27 34.05
CA PRO A 6 22.22 -3.37 33.00
C PRO A 6 22.49 -2.29 31.95
N THR A 7 23.38 -2.57 31.00
CA THR A 7 23.57 -1.69 29.82
C THR A 7 22.77 -2.22 28.63
N ALA A 8 21.50 -2.56 28.85
CA ALA A 8 20.58 -2.74 27.74
C ALA A 8 20.04 -1.35 27.35
N PRO A 9 20.23 -0.87 26.10
CA PRO A 9 19.55 0.34 25.67
C PRO A 9 18.05 0.07 25.79
N SER A 10 17.35 0.93 26.52
CA SER A 10 15.89 0.91 26.60
C SER A 10 15.35 1.23 25.21
N GLN A 11 15.23 0.21 24.36
CA GLN A 11 14.41 0.26 23.16
C GLN A 11 12.99 0.35 23.68
N ASN A 12 12.49 1.57 23.84
CA ASN A 12 11.06 1.79 23.99
C ASN A 12 10.49 1.65 22.56
N PRO A 13 9.97 0.46 22.16
CA PRO A 13 9.38 0.33 20.84
C PRO A 13 8.24 1.34 20.76
N ARG A 14 8.32 2.28 19.82
CA ARG A 14 7.16 3.13 19.54
C ARG A 14 6.00 2.18 19.23
N PRO A 15 4.82 2.36 19.86
CA PRO A 15 3.67 1.56 19.50
C PRO A 15 3.44 1.76 18.00
N VAL A 16 3.53 0.68 17.23
CA VAL A 16 3.10 0.68 15.84
C VAL A 16 1.60 0.94 15.86
N LEU A 17 1.23 2.21 15.67
CA LEU A 17 -0.16 2.56 15.50
C LEU A 17 -0.66 1.80 14.26
N PRO A 18 -1.88 1.23 14.29
CA PRO A 18 -2.46 0.64 13.09
C PRO A 18 -2.44 1.70 11.99
N TYR A 19 -2.03 1.31 10.78
CA TYR A 19 -2.07 2.19 9.61
C TYR A 19 -3.54 2.52 9.30
N THR A 20 -4.03 3.61 9.89
CA THR A 20 -5.37 4.17 9.64
C THR A 20 -5.35 5.20 8.52
N GLU A 21 -4.22 5.38 7.84
CA GLU A 21 -4.14 6.26 6.68
C GLU A 21 -4.73 5.53 5.47
N GLU A 22 -5.85 6.06 4.97
CA GLU A 22 -6.39 5.68 3.68
C GLU A 22 -5.28 5.78 2.62
N PRO A 23 -5.15 4.79 1.72
CA PRO A 23 -4.10 4.80 0.72
C PRO A 23 -4.26 6.01 -0.21
N ASP A 24 -3.16 6.73 -0.43
CA ASP A 24 -3.12 7.87 -1.35
C ASP A 24 -3.50 7.43 -2.79
N PRO A 25 -4.10 8.30 -3.63
CA PRO A 25 -4.47 7.96 -5.00
C PRO A 25 -3.33 7.33 -5.82
N GLU A 26 -2.09 7.71 -5.56
CA GLU A 26 -0.93 7.10 -6.23
C GLU A 26 -0.68 5.66 -5.79
N GLN A 27 -0.91 5.35 -4.51
CA GLN A 27 -0.81 3.97 -4.00
C GLN A 27 -1.92 3.10 -4.58
N ARG A 28 -3.15 3.63 -4.63
CA ARG A 28 -4.31 2.95 -5.24
C ARG A 28 -4.06 2.68 -6.73
N ARG A 29 -3.54 3.65 -7.48
CA ARG A 29 -3.13 3.48 -8.89
C ARG A 29 -2.13 2.36 -9.09
N ARG A 30 -1.08 2.32 -8.26
CA ARG A 30 -0.05 1.27 -8.34
C ARG A 30 -0.63 -0.09 -8.01
N ALA A 31 -1.51 -0.17 -7.01
CA ALA A 31 -2.18 -1.41 -6.63
C ALA A 31 -3.03 -1.95 -7.79
N VAL A 32 -3.86 -1.11 -8.42
CA VAL A 32 -4.66 -1.52 -9.59
C VAL A 32 -3.78 -2.04 -10.72
N ARG A 33 -2.67 -1.37 -11.03
CA ARG A 33 -1.75 -1.83 -12.08
C ARG A 33 -1.04 -3.14 -11.73
N ALA A 34 -0.69 -3.34 -10.47
CA ALA A 34 -0.08 -4.58 -10.01
C ALA A 34 -1.06 -5.75 -10.16
N VAL A 35 -2.31 -5.58 -9.71
CA VAL A 35 -3.38 -6.59 -9.85
C VAL A 35 -3.62 -6.89 -11.33
N ALA A 36 -3.83 -5.87 -12.16
CA ALA A 36 -4.06 -6.06 -13.59
C ALA A 36 -2.89 -6.76 -14.31
N SER A 37 -1.66 -6.60 -13.83
CA SER A 37 -0.49 -7.30 -14.38
C SER A 37 -0.35 -8.75 -13.92
N ALA A 38 -0.96 -9.11 -12.80
CA ALA A 38 -0.88 -10.44 -12.19
C ALA A 38 -2.08 -11.32 -12.52
N ALA A 39 -3.22 -10.73 -12.87
CA ALA A 39 -4.45 -11.45 -13.21
C ALA A 39 -4.31 -12.29 -14.49
N ALA A 40 -5.00 -13.43 -14.53
CA ALA A 40 -4.98 -14.34 -15.68
C ALA A 40 -5.85 -13.84 -16.84
N ASP A 41 -6.95 -13.18 -16.52
CA ASP A 41 -7.93 -12.65 -17.47
C ASP A 41 -8.71 -11.47 -16.85
N ALA A 42 -9.67 -10.95 -17.62
CA ALA A 42 -10.42 -9.76 -17.23
C ALA A 42 -11.42 -10.02 -16.09
N GLU A 43 -11.95 -11.23 -15.98
CA GLU A 43 -12.90 -11.60 -14.92
C GLU A 43 -12.14 -11.77 -13.60
N ASP A 44 -11.03 -12.51 -13.62
CA ASP A 44 -10.11 -12.67 -12.49
C ASP A 44 -9.59 -11.31 -11.97
N CYS A 45 -9.22 -10.40 -12.88
CA CYS A 45 -8.83 -9.04 -12.52
C CYS A 45 -9.96 -8.28 -11.79
N ALA A 46 -11.20 -8.40 -12.27
CA ALA A 46 -12.34 -7.72 -11.66
C ALA A 46 -12.62 -8.25 -10.24
N GLU A 47 -12.57 -9.57 -10.05
CA GLU A 47 -12.76 -10.18 -8.72
C GLU A 47 -11.67 -9.75 -7.73
N LEU A 48 -10.41 -9.74 -8.17
CA LEU A 48 -9.29 -9.31 -7.32
C LEU A 48 -9.36 -7.83 -6.94
N LEU A 49 -9.81 -6.97 -7.85
CA LEU A 49 -10.00 -5.54 -7.57
C LEU A 49 -11.15 -5.30 -6.59
N ASP A 50 -12.27 -6.00 -6.76
CA ASP A 50 -13.43 -5.93 -5.86
C ASP A 50 -13.06 -6.36 -4.44
N ALA A 51 -12.34 -7.48 -4.31
CA ALA A 51 -11.85 -7.99 -3.02
C ALA A 51 -10.96 -6.98 -2.26
N LEU A 52 -10.29 -6.08 -2.98
CA LEU A 52 -9.44 -5.03 -2.44
C LEU A 52 -10.14 -3.66 -2.31
N GLY A 53 -11.39 -3.53 -2.74
CA GLY A 53 -12.11 -2.26 -2.76
C GLY A 53 -11.48 -1.23 -3.71
N LEU A 54 -10.89 -1.69 -4.80
CA LEU A 54 -10.25 -0.86 -5.82
C LEU A 54 -11.14 -0.74 -7.06
N ALA A 55 -11.18 0.45 -7.65
CA ALA A 55 -11.86 0.67 -8.93
C ALA A 55 -10.86 0.62 -10.11
N PRO A 56 -11.21 -0.01 -11.24
CA PRO A 56 -10.32 -0.10 -12.40
C PRO A 56 -9.96 1.27 -12.99
N GLU A 57 -10.81 2.29 -12.79
CA GLU A 57 -10.57 3.68 -13.19
C GLU A 57 -9.34 4.28 -12.49
N GLU A 58 -9.02 3.84 -11.29
CA GLU A 58 -7.90 4.37 -10.50
C GLU A 58 -6.54 4.01 -11.10
N GLY A 59 -6.48 2.95 -11.91
CA GLY A 59 -5.29 2.59 -12.68
C GLY A 59 -5.04 3.49 -13.90
N ARG A 60 -6.03 4.29 -14.32
CA ARG A 60 -5.95 5.17 -15.50
C ARG A 60 -5.31 6.49 -15.10
N HIS A 61 -4.09 6.72 -15.58
CA HIS A 61 -3.51 8.06 -15.60
C HIS A 61 -3.76 8.66 -16.99
N VAL A 62 -4.73 9.56 -17.10
CA VAL A 62 -4.85 10.43 -18.27
C VAL A 62 -3.85 11.56 -18.06
N PRO A 63 -2.70 11.59 -18.78
CA PRO A 63 -1.87 12.78 -18.72
C PRO A 63 -2.70 13.94 -19.24
N SER A 64 -2.96 14.95 -18.40
CA SER A 64 -3.47 16.23 -18.87
C SER A 64 -2.52 16.68 -19.98
N GLN A 65 -3.04 16.79 -21.21
CA GLN A 65 -2.23 17.23 -22.34
C GLN A 65 -1.50 18.50 -21.92
N ARG A 66 -0.17 18.48 -21.97
CA ARG A 66 0.62 19.71 -21.83
C ARG A 66 0.18 20.63 -22.96
N GLY A 67 -0.62 21.65 -22.60
CA GLY A 67 -1.02 22.70 -23.52
C GLY A 67 0.22 23.26 -24.22
N ARG A 68 0.15 23.32 -25.55
CA ARG A 68 1.16 23.93 -26.41
C ARG A 68 1.09 25.44 -26.29
#